data_AF-A0A811N9F4-F1
#
_entry.id   AF-A0A811N9F4-F1
#
_cell.length_a   1.000
_cell.length_b   1.000
_cell.length_c   1.000
_cell.angle_alpha   90.00
_cell.angle_beta   90.00
_cell.angle_gamma   90.00
#
_symmetry.space_group_name_H-M   'P 1'
#
loop_
_entity.id
_entity.type
_entity.pdbx_description
1 polymer ?
#
loop_
_entity_poly.entity_id
_entity_poly.type
_entity_poly.pdbx_seq_one_letter_code
_entity_poly.pdbx_strand_id
1 'polypeptide(L)'
;MLPTGDSHQPLPAPPAVRQLDDLPSDVLYKLLAGLPAGDVVRTSVLSQAWSSRWESVPDLEIDLDDRVRDWESAAGFLEQCAAPVRGVSIRGIPLRLSDRADGWVRTVAGKSLRSLSLALDMTPLPSLFACNPAALAELKLVTCVLPPPPPAFTGFRGLTALDLDFVLFSGEKGWERLEAMISAAAPTLEKLRLANIGFHDVAPGGGLPVHGAWIIQAPNLRWLELRLTMAGAGSWELGHLPKLDYANITLNAQEPRDYGSMLAALSSVRELEIGNFDCATFQAV
;
A
#
# COMPACT_ATOMS: atom_id res chain seq x y z
N MET A 1 -19.45 6.32 -75.92
CA MET A 1 -18.55 5.79 -74.89
C MET A 1 -18.99 6.38 -73.56
N LEU A 2 -19.65 5.59 -72.71
CA LEU A 2 -20.04 5.96 -71.35
C LEU A 2 -19.26 5.04 -70.40
N PRO A 3 -18.66 5.55 -69.32
CA PRO A 3 -17.85 4.73 -68.43
C PRO A 3 -18.77 3.85 -67.56
N THR A 4 -18.45 2.57 -67.51
CA THR A 4 -19.03 1.59 -66.57
C THR A 4 -18.75 2.05 -65.15
N GLY A 5 -19.80 2.33 -64.40
CA GLY A 5 -19.72 2.70 -63.00
C GLY A 5 -19.15 1.56 -62.16
N ASP A 6 -18.10 1.85 -61.41
CA ASP A 6 -17.59 0.99 -60.36
C ASP A 6 -18.69 0.80 -59.32
N SER A 7 -19.20 -0.43 -59.26
CA SER A 7 -20.07 -0.91 -58.19
C SER A 7 -19.26 -0.98 -56.90
N HIS A 8 -19.14 0.15 -56.20
CA HIS A 8 -18.61 0.18 -54.85
C HIS A 8 -19.62 -0.55 -53.94
N GLN A 9 -19.38 -1.85 -53.70
CA GLN A 9 -20.12 -2.59 -52.69
C GLN A 9 -19.95 -1.86 -51.35
N PRO A 10 -21.04 -1.48 -50.67
CA PRO A 10 -20.94 -0.90 -49.33
C PRO A 10 -20.33 -1.95 -48.41
N LEU A 11 -19.30 -1.57 -47.64
CA LEU A 11 -18.78 -2.39 -46.56
C LEU A 11 -19.95 -2.86 -45.68
N PRO A 12 -20.09 -4.16 -45.39
CA PRO A 12 -21.18 -4.66 -44.57
C PRO A 12 -21.16 -3.93 -43.23
N ALA A 13 -22.33 -3.41 -42.82
CA ALA A 13 -22.50 -2.75 -41.55
C ALA A 13 -22.00 -3.68 -40.43
N PRO A 14 -21.25 -3.17 -39.44
CA PRO A 14 -20.78 -4.00 -38.34
C PRO A 14 -22.00 -4.69 -37.69
N PRO A 15 -21.90 -5.99 -37.39
CA PRO A 15 -23.01 -6.74 -36.80
C PRO A 15 -23.49 -6.01 -35.55
N ALA A 16 -24.81 -5.80 -35.45
CA ALA A 16 -25.40 -5.14 -34.30
C ALA A 16 -25.11 -5.99 -33.05
N VAL A 17 -24.39 -5.40 -32.08
CA VAL A 17 -24.14 -6.02 -30.77
C VAL A 17 -25.50 -6.21 -30.09
N ARG A 18 -25.94 -7.45 -29.91
CA ARG A 18 -27.26 -7.77 -29.33
C ARG A 18 -27.13 -8.44 -27.97
N GLN A 19 -25.97 -9.05 -27.70
CA GLN A 19 -25.66 -9.72 -26.45
C GLN A 19 -24.29 -9.28 -25.93
N LEU A 20 -24.10 -9.36 -24.61
CA LEU A 20 -22.84 -8.99 -23.96
C LEU A 20 -21.68 -9.91 -24.42
N ASP A 21 -22.00 -11.15 -24.83
CA ASP A 21 -21.07 -12.12 -25.40
C ASP A 21 -20.54 -11.74 -26.79
N ASP A 22 -21.24 -10.85 -27.52
CA ASP A 22 -20.81 -10.39 -28.85
C ASP A 22 -19.68 -9.34 -28.76
N LEU A 23 -19.38 -8.85 -27.55
CA LEU A 23 -18.32 -7.86 -27.33
C LEU A 23 -16.93 -8.51 -27.43
N PRO A 24 -15.95 -7.81 -28.06
CA PRO A 24 -14.56 -8.19 -27.96
C PRO A 24 -14.09 -8.34 -26.50
N SER A 25 -13.27 -9.36 -26.23
CA SER A 25 -12.82 -9.68 -24.86
C SER A 25 -12.13 -8.52 -24.16
N ASP A 26 -11.40 -7.68 -24.89
CA ASP A 26 -10.72 -6.51 -24.33
C ASP A 26 -11.70 -5.43 -23.86
N VAL A 27 -12.81 -5.22 -24.57
CA VAL A 27 -13.87 -4.29 -24.15
C VAL A 27 -14.58 -4.85 -22.91
N LEU A 28 -14.89 -6.15 -22.92
CA LEU A 28 -15.57 -6.82 -21.82
C LEU A 28 -14.71 -6.82 -20.54
N TYR A 29 -13.41 -7.08 -20.65
CA TYR A 29 -12.48 -7.01 -19.52
C TYR A 29 -12.32 -5.59 -18.99
N LYS A 30 -12.30 -4.57 -19.85
CA LYS A 30 -12.32 -3.17 -19.40
C LYS A 30 -13.61 -2.81 -18.65
N LEU A 31 -14.76 -3.30 -19.12
CA LEU A 31 -16.03 -3.10 -18.43
C LEU A 31 -16.02 -3.78 -17.06
N LEU A 32 -15.57 -5.03 -16.99
CA LEU A 32 -15.48 -5.80 -15.74
C LEU A 32 -14.46 -5.21 -14.76
N ALA A 33 -13.29 -4.78 -15.22
CA ALA A 33 -12.27 -4.13 -14.39
C ALA A 33 -12.74 -2.81 -13.78
N GLY A 34 -13.79 -2.19 -14.36
CA GLY A 34 -14.45 -1.00 -13.80
C GLY A 34 -15.46 -1.30 -12.70
N LEU A 35 -15.79 -2.57 -12.44
CA LEU A 35 -16.76 -2.97 -11.42
C LEU A 35 -16.06 -3.40 -10.13
N PRO A 36 -16.72 -3.26 -8.96
CA PRO A 36 -16.25 -3.90 -7.73
C PRO A 36 -16.11 -5.41 -7.91
N ALA A 37 -15.05 -6.01 -7.36
CA ALA A 37 -14.75 -7.44 -7.52
C ALA A 37 -15.95 -8.36 -7.23
N GLY A 38 -16.74 -8.07 -6.20
CA GLY A 38 -17.94 -8.85 -5.87
C GLY A 38 -19.00 -8.84 -6.99
N ASP A 39 -19.14 -7.73 -7.72
CA ASP A 39 -20.06 -7.63 -8.85
C ASP A 39 -19.52 -8.31 -10.10
N VAL A 40 -18.19 -8.29 -10.29
CA VAL A 40 -17.53 -9.09 -11.34
C VAL A 40 -17.82 -10.57 -11.14
N VAL A 41 -17.68 -11.09 -9.92
CA VAL A 41 -18.01 -12.49 -9.61
C VAL A 41 -19.48 -12.78 -9.85
N ARG A 42 -20.39 -11.86 -9.52
CA ARG A 42 -21.83 -12.04 -9.77
C ARG A 42 -22.17 -12.21 -11.24
N THR A 43 -21.34 -11.72 -12.17
CA THR A 43 -21.54 -11.97 -13.60
C THR A 43 -21.41 -13.45 -13.99
N SER A 44 -20.82 -14.29 -13.13
CA SER A 44 -20.71 -15.75 -13.34
C SER A 44 -22.05 -16.45 -13.54
N VAL A 45 -23.17 -15.87 -13.06
CA VAL A 45 -24.51 -16.45 -13.20
C VAL A 45 -25.17 -16.16 -14.55
N LEU A 46 -24.56 -15.32 -15.39
CA LEU A 46 -25.14 -14.90 -16.67
C LEU A 46 -25.16 -16.04 -17.70
N SER A 47 -24.07 -16.81 -17.81
CA SER A 47 -24.00 -18.01 -18.64
C SER A 47 -22.78 -18.87 -18.27
N GLN A 48 -22.68 -20.09 -18.78
CA GLN A 48 -21.48 -20.93 -18.59
C GLN A 48 -20.21 -20.27 -19.14
N ALA A 49 -20.29 -19.41 -20.15
CA ALA A 49 -19.12 -18.69 -20.66
C ALA A 49 -18.61 -17.63 -19.67
N TRP A 50 -19.48 -17.14 -18.77
CA TRP A 50 -19.12 -16.13 -17.76
C TRP A 50 -18.66 -16.74 -16.44
N SER A 51 -18.90 -18.05 -16.22
CA SER A 51 -18.66 -18.67 -14.92
C SER A 51 -17.19 -18.61 -14.46
N SER A 52 -16.24 -18.67 -15.40
CA SER A 52 -14.80 -18.54 -15.14
C SER A 52 -14.18 -17.30 -15.78
N ARG A 53 -14.98 -16.46 -16.45
CA ARG A 53 -14.44 -15.34 -17.22
C ARG A 53 -13.81 -14.26 -16.36
N TRP A 54 -14.35 -14.08 -15.16
CA TRP A 54 -13.84 -13.15 -14.16
C TRP A 54 -12.42 -13.50 -13.70
N GLU A 55 -12.01 -14.78 -13.74
CA GLU A 55 -10.69 -15.25 -13.33
C GLU A 55 -9.58 -14.62 -14.19
N SER A 56 -9.89 -14.30 -15.45
CA SER A 56 -8.95 -13.74 -16.42
C SER A 56 -9.01 -12.22 -16.54
N VAL A 57 -9.82 -11.53 -15.72
CA VAL A 57 -9.97 -10.07 -15.78
C VAL A 57 -8.75 -9.41 -15.13
N PRO A 58 -7.93 -8.66 -15.88
CA PRO A 58 -6.81 -7.92 -15.32
C PRO A 58 -7.31 -6.67 -14.59
N ASP A 59 -6.42 -6.07 -13.80
CA ASP A 59 -6.60 -4.76 -13.17
C ASP A 59 -7.80 -4.64 -12.22
N LEU A 60 -8.25 -5.78 -11.65
CA LEU A 60 -9.31 -5.78 -10.65
C LEU A 60 -8.89 -5.08 -9.36
N GLU A 61 -9.82 -4.31 -8.80
CA GLU A 61 -9.75 -3.75 -7.44
C GLU A 61 -10.60 -4.62 -6.51
N ILE A 62 -9.95 -5.23 -5.52
CA ILE A 62 -10.59 -6.16 -4.58
C ILE A 62 -10.60 -5.52 -3.19
N ASP A 63 -11.79 -5.31 -2.64
CA ASP A 63 -11.96 -4.79 -1.28
C ASP A 63 -12.73 -5.82 -0.43
N LEU A 64 -12.03 -6.38 0.56
CA LEU A 64 -12.54 -7.34 1.52
C LEU A 64 -12.66 -6.66 2.88
N ASP A 65 -13.89 -6.56 3.39
CA ASP A 65 -14.17 -5.92 4.66
C ASP A 65 -15.04 -6.78 5.61
N ASP A 66 -15.47 -6.18 6.71
CA ASP A 66 -16.31 -6.81 7.73
C ASP A 66 -17.68 -7.29 7.21
N ARG A 67 -18.07 -6.90 5.99
CA ARG A 67 -19.30 -7.37 5.32
C ARG A 67 -19.10 -8.72 4.64
N VAL A 68 -17.86 -9.20 4.50
CA VAL A 68 -17.54 -10.53 4.00
C VAL A 68 -18.11 -11.57 4.97
N ARG A 69 -19.14 -12.28 4.52
CA ARG A 69 -19.81 -13.32 5.33
C ARG A 69 -18.98 -14.60 5.47
N ASP A 70 -18.24 -14.93 4.42
CA ASP A 70 -17.39 -16.10 4.33
C ASP A 70 -16.02 -15.73 3.75
N TRP A 71 -15.03 -15.68 4.64
CA TRP A 71 -13.65 -15.35 4.31
C TRP A 71 -12.93 -16.47 3.57
N GLU A 72 -13.35 -17.73 3.72
CA GLU A 72 -12.75 -18.84 2.98
C GLU A 72 -13.16 -18.78 1.50
N SER A 73 -14.43 -18.46 1.23
CA SER A 73 -14.89 -18.17 -0.13
C SER A 73 -14.18 -16.96 -0.74
N ALA A 74 -13.94 -15.91 0.05
CA ALA A 74 -13.18 -14.73 -0.41
C ALA A 74 -11.71 -15.06 -0.72
N ALA A 75 -11.08 -15.92 0.09
CA ALA A 75 -9.73 -16.42 -0.17
C ALA A 75 -9.69 -17.27 -1.44
N GLY A 76 -10.66 -18.19 -1.63
CA GLY A 76 -10.78 -18.99 -2.85
C GLY A 76 -10.97 -18.13 -4.10
N PHE A 77 -11.73 -17.03 -3.99
CA PHE A 77 -11.85 -16.03 -5.06
C PHE A 77 -10.48 -15.41 -5.40
N LEU A 78 -9.72 -14.96 -4.40
CA LEU A 78 -8.38 -14.41 -4.61
C LEU A 78 -7.43 -15.43 -5.27
N GLU A 79 -7.50 -16.69 -4.86
CA GLU A 79 -6.67 -17.76 -5.42
C GLU A 79 -6.96 -17.98 -6.91
N GLN A 80 -8.24 -17.94 -7.29
CA GLN A 80 -8.72 -18.16 -8.65
C GLN A 80 -8.43 -17.02 -9.64
N CYS A 81 -8.14 -15.80 -9.17
CA CYS A 81 -7.70 -14.71 -10.05
C CYS A 81 -6.41 -15.08 -10.79
N ALA A 82 -6.48 -15.40 -12.08
CA ALA A 82 -5.32 -15.78 -12.90
C ALA A 82 -4.55 -14.56 -13.43
N ALA A 83 -5.22 -13.43 -13.63
CA ALA A 83 -4.61 -12.20 -14.11
C ALA A 83 -4.06 -11.33 -12.94
N PRO A 84 -3.08 -10.43 -13.21
CA PRO A 84 -2.64 -9.47 -12.23
C PRO A 84 -3.78 -8.59 -11.74
N VAL A 85 -3.87 -8.42 -10.41
CA VAL A 85 -4.86 -7.55 -9.78
C VAL A 85 -4.27 -6.16 -9.63
N ARG A 86 -5.10 -5.12 -9.76
CA ARG A 86 -4.62 -3.74 -9.61
C ARG A 86 -4.37 -3.41 -8.15
N GLY A 87 -5.33 -3.73 -7.29
CA GLY A 87 -5.24 -3.43 -5.88
C GLY A 87 -6.06 -4.38 -5.02
N VAL A 88 -5.57 -4.56 -3.79
CA VAL A 88 -6.23 -5.39 -2.78
C VAL A 88 -6.27 -4.64 -1.45
N SER A 89 -7.47 -4.50 -0.91
CA SER A 89 -7.76 -3.96 0.41
C SER A 89 -8.34 -5.09 1.27
N ILE A 90 -7.74 -5.35 2.42
CA ILE A 90 -8.23 -6.33 3.40
C ILE A 90 -8.33 -5.63 4.76
N ARG A 91 -9.55 -5.61 5.32
CA ARG A 91 -9.86 -5.01 6.62
C ARG A 91 -10.94 -5.79 7.34
N GLY A 92 -11.03 -5.63 8.66
CA GLY A 92 -12.13 -6.19 9.45
C GLY A 92 -12.17 -7.72 9.47
N ILE A 93 -11.01 -8.38 9.38
CA ILE A 93 -10.92 -9.83 9.55
C ILE A 93 -11.39 -10.18 10.96
N PRO A 94 -12.36 -11.11 11.13
CA PRO A 94 -12.75 -11.56 12.45
C PRO A 94 -11.54 -12.12 13.22
N LEU A 95 -11.37 -11.75 14.49
CA LEU A 95 -10.25 -12.19 15.33
C LEU A 95 -9.97 -13.70 15.29
N ARG A 96 -11.01 -14.53 15.13
CA ARG A 96 -10.89 -16.00 15.01
C ARG A 96 -10.16 -16.49 13.74
N LEU A 97 -9.93 -15.60 12.76
CA LEU A 97 -9.26 -15.88 11.49
C LEU A 97 -7.96 -15.07 11.35
N SER A 98 -7.51 -14.36 12.39
CA SER A 98 -6.31 -13.52 12.32
C SER A 98 -5.04 -14.33 12.03
N ASP A 99 -5.00 -15.59 12.47
CA ASP A 99 -3.94 -16.55 12.19
C ASP A 99 -3.81 -16.90 10.70
N ARG A 100 -4.91 -16.77 9.94
CA ARG A 100 -4.94 -17.04 8.49
C ARG A 100 -4.59 -15.82 7.64
N ALA A 101 -4.58 -14.62 8.21
CA ALA A 101 -4.42 -13.39 7.46
C ALA A 101 -3.09 -13.33 6.67
N ASP A 102 -1.97 -13.79 7.22
CA ASP A 102 -0.71 -13.87 6.46
C ASP A 102 -0.80 -14.86 5.27
N GLY A 103 -1.60 -15.92 5.40
CA GLY A 103 -1.90 -16.84 4.29
C GLY A 103 -2.60 -16.12 3.14
N TRP A 104 -3.55 -15.23 3.43
CA TRP A 104 -4.21 -14.42 2.41
C TRP A 104 -3.27 -13.40 1.80
N VAL A 105 -2.41 -12.76 2.61
CA VAL A 105 -1.36 -11.87 2.10
C VAL A 105 -0.41 -12.60 1.16
N ARG A 106 -0.08 -13.88 1.44
CA ARG A 106 0.72 -14.72 0.54
C ARG A 106 0.05 -14.95 -0.80
N THR A 107 -1.25 -15.24 -0.80
CA THR A 107 -2.03 -15.40 -2.04
C THR A 107 -1.99 -14.11 -2.87
N VAL A 108 -2.18 -12.96 -2.21
CA VAL A 108 -2.15 -11.63 -2.84
C VAL A 108 -0.77 -11.29 -3.39
N ALA A 109 0.29 -11.57 -2.64
CA ALA A 109 1.67 -11.30 -3.04
C ALA A 109 2.04 -11.93 -4.40
N GLY A 110 1.47 -13.09 -4.71
CA GLY A 110 1.64 -13.77 -6.00
C GLY A 110 0.94 -13.12 -7.19
N LYS A 111 0.05 -12.15 -6.98
CA LYS A 111 -0.78 -11.52 -8.03
C LYS A 111 -0.20 -10.25 -8.65
N SER A 112 1.07 -9.90 -8.33
CA SER A 112 1.78 -8.73 -8.90
C SER A 112 0.98 -7.42 -8.88
N LEU A 113 0.41 -7.11 -7.72
CA LEU A 113 -0.44 -5.94 -7.51
C LEU A 113 0.31 -4.61 -7.42
N ARG A 114 -0.42 -3.53 -7.72
CA ARG A 114 0.08 -2.15 -7.63
C ARG A 114 -0.25 -1.49 -6.28
N SER A 115 -1.40 -1.78 -5.69
CA SER A 115 -1.83 -1.16 -4.41
C SER A 115 -2.25 -2.21 -3.39
N LEU A 116 -1.62 -2.21 -2.21
CA LEU A 116 -1.94 -3.13 -1.11
C LEU A 116 -2.30 -2.33 0.14
N SER A 117 -3.50 -2.55 0.67
CA SER A 117 -3.97 -1.98 1.92
C SER A 117 -4.39 -3.07 2.89
N LEU A 118 -3.73 -3.15 4.05
CA LEU A 118 -4.02 -4.14 5.08
C LEU A 118 -4.33 -3.44 6.40
N ALA A 119 -5.50 -3.70 6.97
CA ALA A 119 -5.87 -3.28 8.32
C ALA A 119 -6.22 -4.52 9.14
N LEU A 120 -5.26 -4.97 9.95
CA LEU A 120 -5.28 -6.28 10.62
C LEU A 120 -5.18 -6.12 12.13
N ASP A 121 -5.40 -7.19 12.89
CA ASP A 121 -5.34 -7.15 14.36
C ASP A 121 -3.97 -7.66 14.85
N MET A 122 -2.95 -6.80 14.79
CA MET A 122 -1.59 -7.07 15.28
C MET A 122 -0.95 -8.33 14.69
N THR A 123 -1.28 -8.64 13.44
CA THR A 123 -0.83 -9.85 12.76
C THR A 123 0.58 -9.68 12.19
N PRO A 124 1.50 -10.65 12.42
CA PRO A 124 2.80 -10.70 11.74
C PRO A 124 2.65 -11.00 10.24
N LEU A 125 3.33 -10.21 9.39
CA LEU A 125 3.22 -10.30 7.94
C LEU A 125 4.54 -10.66 7.22
N PRO A 126 5.11 -11.86 7.42
CA PRO A 126 6.28 -12.29 6.65
C PRO A 126 5.98 -12.42 5.14
N SER A 127 4.76 -12.80 4.76
CA SER A 127 4.41 -13.00 3.35
C SER A 127 4.32 -11.69 2.56
N LEU A 128 4.28 -10.53 3.24
CA LEU A 128 4.32 -9.22 2.60
C LEU A 128 5.58 -9.05 1.74
N PHE A 129 6.72 -9.57 2.19
CA PHE A 129 8.01 -9.47 1.48
C PHE A 129 8.09 -10.34 0.22
N ALA A 130 7.10 -11.20 -0.03
CA ALA A 130 6.96 -11.95 -1.28
C ALA A 130 6.32 -11.12 -2.40
N CYS A 131 5.74 -9.94 -2.10
CA CYS A 131 5.18 -9.06 -3.12
C CYS A 131 6.28 -8.61 -4.08
N ASN A 132 5.94 -8.44 -5.37
CA ASN A 132 6.88 -7.94 -6.36
C ASN A 132 7.34 -6.50 -5.99
N PRO A 133 8.62 -6.30 -5.62
CA PRO A 133 9.06 -5.01 -5.10
C PRO A 133 9.10 -3.88 -6.14
N ALA A 134 9.08 -4.22 -7.43
CA ALA A 134 9.07 -3.24 -8.52
C ALA A 134 7.66 -2.87 -8.99
N ALA A 135 6.67 -3.73 -8.75
CA ALA A 135 5.27 -3.51 -9.18
C ALA A 135 4.44 -2.77 -8.12
N LEU A 136 4.72 -3.02 -6.83
CA LEU A 136 3.98 -2.42 -5.73
C LEU A 136 4.28 -0.92 -5.63
N ALA A 137 3.27 -0.09 -5.93
CA ALA A 137 3.37 1.36 -5.94
C ALA A 137 2.74 2.01 -4.69
N GLU A 138 1.79 1.35 -4.05
CA GLU A 138 1.12 1.86 -2.85
C GLU A 138 1.06 0.76 -1.81
N LEU A 139 1.55 1.06 -0.60
CA LEU A 139 1.47 0.15 0.53
C LEU A 139 0.90 0.89 1.73
N LYS A 140 -0.23 0.39 2.23
CA LYS A 140 -0.88 0.85 3.45
C LYS A 140 -0.98 -0.29 4.45
N LEU A 141 -0.44 -0.09 5.65
CA LEU A 141 -0.51 -1.04 6.75
C LEU A 141 -1.07 -0.35 7.98
N VAL A 142 -2.12 -0.93 8.56
CA VAL A 142 -2.78 -0.44 9.77
C VAL A 142 -2.81 -1.58 10.78
N THR A 143 -2.30 -1.33 12.00
CA THR A 143 -2.35 -2.28 13.12
C THR A 143 -1.66 -3.62 12.80
N CYS A 144 -0.51 -3.56 12.12
CA CYS A 144 0.24 -4.73 11.63
C CYS A 144 1.57 -4.94 12.37
N VAL A 145 2.11 -6.16 12.32
CA VAL A 145 3.47 -6.47 12.80
C VAL A 145 4.37 -6.84 11.62
N LEU A 146 5.48 -6.12 11.45
CA LEU A 146 6.48 -6.38 10.42
C LEU A 146 7.68 -7.15 11.00
N PRO A 147 7.83 -8.45 10.66
CA PRO A 147 9.01 -9.22 11.05
C PRO A 147 10.24 -8.82 10.21
N PRO A 148 11.43 -9.32 10.56
CA PRO A 148 12.62 -9.12 9.74
C PRO A 148 12.39 -9.68 8.31
N PRO A 149 12.74 -8.91 7.27
CA PRO A 149 12.62 -9.38 5.89
C PRO A 149 13.62 -10.51 5.61
N PRO A 150 13.32 -11.41 4.65
CA PRO A 150 14.27 -12.42 4.24
C PRO A 150 15.52 -11.77 3.60
N PRO A 151 16.72 -12.39 3.68
CA PRO A 151 17.97 -11.78 3.19
C PRO A 151 17.99 -11.39 1.71
N ALA A 152 17.16 -12.03 0.88
CA ALA A 152 17.04 -11.73 -0.55
C ALA A 152 16.16 -10.49 -0.83
N PHE A 153 15.44 -9.99 0.16
CA PHE A 153 14.57 -8.83 0.01
C PHE A 153 15.40 -7.55 -0.04
N THR A 154 15.14 -6.72 -1.04
CA THR A 154 15.96 -5.54 -1.38
C THR A 154 15.16 -4.25 -1.27
N GLY A 155 14.00 -4.28 -0.60
CA GLY A 155 13.10 -3.15 -0.44
C GLY A 155 12.12 -2.98 -1.60
N PHE A 156 10.99 -2.32 -1.32
CA PHE A 156 9.93 -2.03 -2.29
C PHE A 156 10.30 -0.80 -3.15
N ARG A 157 10.98 -1.05 -4.26
CA ARG A 157 11.60 -0.05 -5.14
C ARG A 157 10.60 0.72 -6.02
N GLY A 158 9.40 0.19 -6.18
CA GLY A 158 8.31 0.79 -6.95
C GLY A 158 7.41 1.72 -6.15
N LEU A 159 7.59 1.83 -4.83
CA LEU A 159 6.67 2.56 -3.96
C LEU A 159 6.65 4.06 -4.28
N THR A 160 5.45 4.56 -4.51
CA THR A 160 5.10 5.97 -4.66
C THR A 160 4.37 6.50 -3.42
N ALA A 161 3.67 5.63 -2.69
CA ALA A 161 3.01 5.97 -1.44
C ALA A 161 3.22 4.87 -0.38
N LEU A 162 3.63 5.28 0.82
CA LEU A 162 3.77 4.42 1.99
C LEU A 162 2.99 5.02 3.15
N ASP A 163 2.01 4.29 3.67
CA ASP A 163 1.16 4.69 4.81
C ASP A 163 1.24 3.60 5.89
N LEU A 164 1.93 3.90 6.98
CA LEU A 164 2.03 3.02 8.14
C LEU A 164 1.35 3.68 9.33
N ASP A 165 0.35 3.01 9.90
CA ASP A 165 -0.38 3.45 11.09
C ASP A 165 -0.45 2.32 12.12
N PHE A 166 0.05 2.54 13.32
CA PHE A 166 0.09 1.52 14.37
C PHE A 166 0.83 0.24 13.94
N VAL A 167 2.03 0.41 13.36
CA VAL A 167 2.85 -0.71 12.86
C VAL A 167 4.01 -0.99 13.81
N LEU A 168 4.14 -2.26 14.21
CA LEU A 168 5.23 -2.71 15.07
C LEU A 168 6.27 -3.47 14.27
N PHE A 169 7.53 -3.04 14.36
CA PHE A 169 8.66 -3.79 13.81
C PHE A 169 9.20 -4.73 14.88
N SER A 170 9.11 -6.05 14.64
CA SER A 170 9.58 -7.07 15.57
C SER A 170 10.98 -7.55 15.23
N GLY A 171 11.78 -7.89 16.24
CA GLY A 171 13.17 -8.31 16.10
C GLY A 171 14.14 -7.13 16.12
N GLU A 172 15.44 -7.44 16.16
CA GLU A 172 16.50 -6.44 16.27
C GLU A 172 16.46 -5.41 15.13
N LYS A 173 17.00 -4.22 15.40
CA LYS A 173 17.23 -3.17 14.37
C LYS A 173 15.99 -2.82 13.56
N GLY A 174 14.82 -2.77 14.22
CA GLY A 174 13.55 -2.44 13.56
C GLY A 174 13.55 -1.09 12.84
N TRP A 175 14.20 -0.09 13.43
CA TRP A 175 14.31 1.25 12.84
C TRP A 175 15.23 1.27 11.62
N GLU A 176 16.38 0.58 11.65
CA GLU A 176 17.28 0.44 10.47
C GLU A 176 16.53 -0.19 9.30
N ARG A 177 15.62 -1.13 9.58
CA ARG A 177 14.79 -1.77 8.55
C ARG A 177 13.75 -0.82 7.95
N LEU A 178 13.11 0.02 8.76
CA LEU A 178 12.20 1.05 8.25
C LEU A 178 12.97 2.06 7.39
N GLU A 179 14.13 2.52 7.86
CA GLU A 179 15.00 3.43 7.11
C GLU A 179 15.46 2.81 5.78
N ALA A 180 15.87 1.54 5.78
CA ALA A 180 16.24 0.82 4.57
C ALA A 180 15.05 0.66 3.59
N MET A 181 13.84 0.43 4.11
CA MET A 181 12.63 0.35 3.29
C MET A 181 12.30 1.68 2.62
N ILE A 182 12.38 2.79 3.36
CA ILE A 182 12.19 4.15 2.82
C ILE A 182 13.29 4.48 1.81
N SER A 183 14.55 4.18 2.14
CA SER A 183 15.71 4.43 1.27
C SER A 183 15.62 3.66 -0.05
N ALA A 184 15.13 2.42 -0.02
CA ALA A 184 14.90 1.62 -1.23
C ALA A 184 13.80 2.21 -2.12
N ALA A 185 12.79 2.83 -1.52
CA ALA A 185 11.69 3.51 -2.22
C ALA A 185 12.01 4.98 -2.58
N ALA A 186 13.09 5.56 -2.05
CA ALA A 186 13.41 6.98 -2.17
C ALA A 186 13.39 7.55 -3.61
N PRO A 187 13.79 6.80 -4.67
CA PRO A 187 13.71 7.31 -6.04
C PRO A 187 12.28 7.53 -6.56
N THR A 188 11.27 6.87 -6.00
CA THR A 188 9.88 6.90 -6.49
C THR A 188 8.89 7.43 -5.46
N LEU A 189 9.26 7.47 -4.18
CA LEU A 189 8.36 7.79 -3.08
C LEU A 189 7.93 9.26 -3.11
N GLU A 190 6.63 9.51 -3.28
CA GLU A 190 6.02 10.84 -3.30
C GLU A 190 5.21 11.14 -2.04
N LYS A 191 4.65 10.11 -1.40
CA LYS A 191 3.82 10.24 -0.19
C LYS A 191 4.30 9.30 0.92
N LEU A 192 4.50 9.86 2.11
CA LEU A 192 4.91 9.10 3.29
C LEU A 192 4.05 9.51 4.49
N ARG A 193 3.38 8.54 5.08
CA ARG A 193 2.73 8.67 6.38
C ARG A 193 3.28 7.64 7.33
N LEU A 194 3.75 8.11 8.48
CA LEU A 194 4.20 7.28 9.59
C LEU A 194 3.50 7.74 10.86
N ALA A 195 2.58 6.92 11.35
CA ALA A 195 1.81 7.17 12.56
C ALA A 195 1.94 5.98 13.51
N ASN A 196 2.14 6.26 14.80
CA ASN A 196 2.15 5.24 15.86
C ASN A 196 3.09 4.06 15.54
N ILE A 197 4.33 4.34 15.17
CA ILE A 197 5.32 3.30 14.87
C ILE A 197 6.01 2.85 16.15
N GLY A 198 6.11 1.54 16.35
CA GLY A 198 6.83 0.95 17.48
C GLY A 198 7.92 -0.02 17.04
N PHE A 199 9.00 -0.09 17.80
CA PHE A 199 10.12 -0.99 17.57
C PHE A 199 10.29 -1.90 18.80
N HIS A 200 9.98 -3.18 18.65
CA HIS A 200 10.20 -4.16 19.71
C HIS A 200 11.62 -4.72 19.59
N ASP A 201 12.54 -4.16 20.37
CA ASP A 201 13.84 -4.77 20.59
C ASP A 201 13.72 -5.78 21.74
N VAL A 202 14.09 -7.04 21.48
CA VAL A 202 14.23 -8.03 22.56
C VAL A 202 15.67 -7.91 23.05
N ALA A 203 16.00 -6.79 23.70
CA ALA A 203 17.31 -6.64 24.31
C ALA A 203 17.47 -7.70 25.42
N PRO A 204 18.50 -8.56 25.39
CA PRO A 204 18.78 -9.45 26.52
C PRO A 204 19.17 -8.58 27.72
N GLY A 205 18.24 -8.39 28.66
CA GLY A 205 18.49 -7.63 29.89
C GLY A 205 17.45 -6.58 30.28
N GLY A 206 16.34 -6.41 29.53
CA GLY A 206 15.19 -5.61 29.99
C GLY A 206 15.43 -4.10 30.10
N GLY A 207 16.47 -3.58 29.43
CA GLY A 207 16.65 -2.13 29.28
C GLY A 207 15.60 -1.53 28.35
N LEU A 208 15.18 -0.29 28.61
CA LEU A 208 14.43 0.51 27.65
C LEU A 208 15.31 0.73 26.41
N PRO A 209 14.83 0.43 25.19
CA PRO A 209 15.68 0.51 24.02
C PRO A 209 16.06 1.98 23.74
N VAL A 210 17.37 2.26 23.67
CA VAL A 210 17.88 3.51 23.12
C VAL A 210 17.86 3.34 21.61
N HIS A 211 16.78 3.81 20.99
CA HIS A 211 16.60 3.71 19.55
C HIS A 211 17.53 4.72 18.85
N GLY A 212 18.28 4.25 17.84
CA GLY A 212 19.23 5.08 17.11
C GLY A 212 18.57 6.23 16.33
N ALA A 213 19.37 7.21 15.95
CA ALA A 213 18.97 8.28 15.04
C ALA A 213 18.87 7.74 13.61
N TRP A 214 17.68 7.82 13.02
CA TRP A 214 17.44 7.40 11.64
C TRP A 214 16.96 8.57 10.78
N ILE A 215 17.32 8.55 9.50
CA ILE A 215 17.11 9.69 8.62
C ILE A 215 16.00 9.37 7.61
N ILE A 216 14.97 10.20 7.58
CA ILE A 216 13.94 10.15 6.54
C ILE A 216 14.46 10.91 5.34
N GLN A 217 15.00 10.17 4.36
CA GLN A 217 15.53 10.72 3.12
C GLN A 217 14.76 10.18 1.91
N ALA A 218 14.00 11.06 1.25
CA ALA A 218 13.28 10.76 0.03
C ALA A 218 13.20 12.04 -0.84
N PRO A 219 14.09 12.21 -1.83
CA PRO A 219 14.21 13.48 -2.56
C PRO A 219 12.98 13.82 -3.43
N ASN A 220 12.15 12.82 -3.74
CA ASN A 220 10.92 12.98 -4.50
C ASN A 220 9.66 13.13 -3.64
N LEU A 221 9.82 13.17 -2.32
CA LEU A 221 8.70 13.28 -1.40
C LEU A 221 8.03 14.64 -1.51
N ARG A 222 6.70 14.61 -1.66
CA ARG A 222 5.83 15.79 -1.83
C ARG A 222 4.88 15.97 -0.67
N TRP A 223 4.50 14.87 -0.03
CA TRP A 223 3.55 14.86 1.07
C TRP A 223 4.10 13.99 2.20
N LEU A 224 4.22 14.58 3.39
CA LEU A 224 4.76 13.94 4.59
C LEU A 224 3.79 14.12 5.76
N GLU A 225 3.42 13.02 6.41
CA GLU A 225 2.71 13.04 7.69
C GLU A 225 3.48 12.20 8.73
N LEU A 226 3.89 12.81 9.83
CA LEU A 226 4.61 12.16 10.91
C LEU A 226 3.86 12.32 12.22
N ARG A 227 3.36 11.22 12.76
CA ARG A 227 2.69 11.14 14.08
C ARG A 227 3.34 10.07 14.93
N LEU A 228 4.59 10.33 15.29
CA LEU A 228 5.45 9.40 16.02
C LEU A 228 5.37 9.65 17.53
N THR A 229 4.16 9.54 18.08
CA THR A 229 3.84 9.86 19.48
C THR A 229 4.04 8.70 20.46
N MET A 230 4.34 7.49 19.96
CA MET A 230 4.63 6.34 20.81
C MET A 230 6.01 6.46 21.45
N ALA A 231 6.11 6.08 22.72
CA ALA A 231 7.41 5.94 23.40
C ALA A 231 8.24 4.88 22.69
N GLY A 232 9.51 5.20 22.39
CA GLY A 232 10.40 4.27 21.68
C GLY A 232 10.23 4.27 20.15
N ALA A 233 9.62 5.29 19.56
CA ALA A 233 9.70 5.54 18.11
C ALA A 233 11.13 5.96 17.66
N GLY A 234 11.99 6.29 18.64
CA GLY A 234 13.37 6.67 18.44
C GLY A 234 13.56 8.06 17.86
N SER A 235 14.80 8.55 17.98
CA SER A 235 15.20 9.80 17.37
C SER A 235 15.15 9.69 15.85
N TRP A 236 14.49 10.62 15.19
CA TRP A 236 14.43 10.69 13.74
C TRP A 236 14.73 12.09 13.25
N GLU A 237 15.42 12.17 12.11
CA GLU A 237 15.80 13.40 11.45
C GLU A 237 15.22 13.44 10.03
N LEU A 238 14.95 14.65 9.55
CA LEU A 238 14.58 14.86 8.15
C LEU A 238 15.85 15.12 7.35
N GLY A 239 16.10 14.29 6.35
CA GLY A 239 17.15 14.51 5.38
C GLY A 239 16.79 15.62 4.38
N HIS A 240 17.45 15.60 3.24
CA HIS A 240 17.17 16.57 2.17
C HIS A 240 15.87 16.22 1.42
N LEU A 241 14.83 17.06 1.58
CA LEU A 241 13.48 16.88 1.01
C LEU A 241 13.08 18.05 0.08
N PRO A 242 13.76 18.24 -1.07
CA PRO A 242 13.65 19.46 -1.89
C PRO A 242 12.30 19.63 -2.61
N LYS A 243 11.49 18.57 -2.74
CA LYS A 243 10.19 18.59 -3.43
C LYS A 243 9.00 18.58 -2.48
N LEU A 244 9.24 18.72 -1.18
CA LEU A 244 8.20 18.60 -0.17
C LEU A 244 7.26 19.82 -0.23
N ASP A 245 6.00 19.57 -0.58
CA ASP A 245 4.96 20.60 -0.72
C ASP A 245 4.10 20.70 0.54
N TYR A 246 3.80 19.58 1.19
CA TYR A 246 2.99 19.49 2.40
C TYR A 246 3.71 18.68 3.49
N ALA A 247 3.70 19.18 4.72
CA ALA A 247 4.17 18.47 5.89
C ALA A 247 3.22 18.66 7.08
N ASN A 248 2.78 17.56 7.69
CA ASN A 248 2.10 17.56 8.98
C ASN A 248 2.91 16.73 9.98
N ILE A 249 3.38 17.36 11.05
CA ILE A 249 4.25 16.74 12.05
C ILE A 249 3.63 16.93 13.43
N THR A 250 3.25 15.83 14.06
CA THR A 250 2.88 15.78 15.47
C THR A 250 4.06 15.30 16.28
N LEU A 251 4.61 16.18 17.12
CA LEU A 251 5.81 15.91 17.89
C LEU A 251 5.52 15.04 19.11
N ASN A 252 6.52 14.27 19.56
CA ASN A 252 6.51 13.66 20.88
C ASN A 252 7.24 14.59 21.86
N ALA A 253 6.52 15.10 22.85
CA ALA A 253 7.03 16.10 23.78
C ALA A 253 8.13 15.59 24.73
N GLN A 254 8.39 14.28 24.76
CA GLN A 254 9.30 13.64 25.71
C GLN A 254 10.71 13.39 25.17
N GLU A 255 10.98 13.59 23.88
CA GLU A 255 12.30 13.32 23.29
C GLU A 255 13.02 14.62 22.89
N PRO A 256 14.28 14.81 23.31
CA PRO A 256 15.07 15.97 22.88
C PRO A 256 15.26 15.93 21.36
N ARG A 257 14.96 17.05 20.69
CA ARG A 257 14.99 17.16 19.23
C ARG A 257 15.72 18.44 18.83
N ASP A 258 16.54 18.34 17.79
CA ASP A 258 17.06 19.52 17.11
C ASP A 258 15.98 20.12 16.21
N TYR A 259 15.22 21.06 16.78
CA TYR A 259 14.20 21.81 16.03
C TYR A 259 14.82 22.67 14.92
N GLY A 260 16.08 23.08 15.05
CA GLY A 260 16.76 23.91 14.07
C GLY A 260 16.97 23.17 12.75
N SER A 261 17.56 21.97 12.80
CA SER A 261 17.73 21.13 11.60
C SER A 261 16.40 20.68 11.02
N MET A 262 15.42 20.32 11.86
CA MET A 262 14.08 19.95 11.40
C MET A 262 13.40 21.10 10.64
N LEU A 263 13.37 22.30 11.20
CA LEU A 263 12.77 23.47 10.54
C LEU A 263 13.54 23.89 9.30
N ALA A 264 14.86 23.73 9.28
CA ALA A 264 15.68 23.96 8.09
C ALA A 264 15.30 23.00 6.95
N ALA A 265 15.09 21.71 7.25
CA ALA A 265 14.65 20.71 6.27
C ALA A 265 13.22 20.97 5.74
N LEU A 266 12.38 21.65 6.52
CA LEU A 266 10.99 22.00 6.18
C LEU A 266 10.83 23.42 5.62
N SER A 267 11.92 24.17 5.49
CA SER A 267 11.88 25.60 5.17
C SER A 267 11.26 25.94 3.81
N SER A 268 11.24 24.98 2.88
CA SER A 268 10.69 25.14 1.53
C SER A 268 9.25 24.63 1.35
N VAL A 269 8.63 24.12 2.42
CA VAL A 269 7.28 23.52 2.37
C VAL A 269 6.21 24.61 2.20
N ARG A 270 5.18 24.34 1.39
CA ARG A 270 4.08 25.29 1.14
C ARG A 270 3.05 25.30 2.28
N GLU A 271 2.76 24.13 2.82
CA GLU A 271 1.80 23.94 3.89
C GLU A 271 2.44 23.10 5.01
N LEU A 272 2.62 23.73 6.17
CA LEU A 272 3.27 23.13 7.33
C LEU A 272 2.34 23.18 8.53
N GLU A 273 1.94 22.01 9.01
CA GLU A 273 1.22 21.84 10.26
C GLU A 273 2.15 21.20 11.28
N ILE A 274 2.34 21.84 12.43
CA ILE A 274 3.08 21.27 13.55
C ILE A 274 2.15 21.23 14.76
N GLY A 275 1.99 20.04 15.34
CA GLY A 275 1.15 19.79 16.51
C GLY A 275 1.95 19.31 17.73
N ASN A 276 1.30 19.37 18.90
CA ASN A 276 1.80 18.87 20.19
C ASN A 276 3.03 19.63 20.74
N PHE A 277 2.89 20.95 20.90
CA PHE A 277 3.91 21.83 21.50
C PHE A 277 3.88 21.86 23.05
N ASP A 278 3.01 21.08 23.69
CA ASP A 278 2.62 21.24 25.10
C ASP A 278 3.72 20.98 26.17
N CYS A 279 4.98 20.74 25.78
CA CYS A 279 6.11 20.70 26.74
C CYS A 279 7.33 21.53 26.33
N ALA A 280 7.22 22.49 25.40
CA ALA A 280 8.31 23.45 25.18
C ALA A 280 8.35 24.45 26.34
N THR A 281 9.03 24.11 27.44
CA THR A 281 9.47 25.14 28.41
C THR A 281 10.54 25.96 27.74
N PHE A 282 10.15 27.10 27.15
CA PHE A 282 11.09 28.11 26.69
C PHE A 282 11.77 28.72 27.92
N GLN A 283 13.02 28.33 28.22
CA GLN A 283 13.88 29.18 29.03
C GLN A 283 14.48 30.24 28.10
N ALA A 284 13.95 31.47 28.22
CA ALA A 284 14.61 32.63 27.66
C ALA A 284 15.95 32.82 28.39
N VAL A 285 17.05 32.81 27.63
CA VAL A 285 18.38 33.26 28.09
C VAL A 285 18.44 34.78 27.96
#